data_AF-H1ZXJ2-F1
#
_entry.id   AF-H1ZXJ2-F1
#
_cell.length_a   1.000
_cell.length_b   1.000
_cell.length_c   1.000
_cell.angle_alpha   90.00
_cell.angle_beta   90.00
_cell.angle_gamma   90.00
#
_symmetry.space_group_name_H-M   'P 1'
#
loop_
_entity.id
_entity.type
_entity.pdbx_description
1 polymer ?
#
loop_
_entity_poly.entity_id
_entity_poly.type
_entity_poly.pdbx_seq_one_letter_code
_entity_poly.pdbx_strand_id
1 'polypeptide(L)' 'MFFPQLALAAQGAGQDLMQSGNSTVKATFGKDSSVVKWVVLAEVLVGAVMYMMTKNVKFLAGFAIISVFIAVGMAVVGL' A
#
# COMPACT_ATOMS: atom_id res chain seq x y z
N MET A 1 -15.17 40.89 11.70
CA MET A 1 -14.05 40.48 10.82
C MET A 1 -14.07 38.96 10.58
N PHE A 2 -15.18 38.42 10.05
CA PHE A 2 -15.42 36.97 9.90
C PHE A 2 -15.15 36.44 8.47
N PHE A 3 -14.95 37.35 7.53
CA PHE A 3 -14.79 37.05 6.11
C PHE A 3 -13.39 36.56 5.68
N PRO A 4 -12.25 36.95 6.30
CA PRO A 4 -10.94 36.43 5.90
C PRO A 4 -10.78 34.93 6.18
N GLN A 5 -11.35 34.45 7.31
CA GLN A 5 -11.28 33.04 7.70
C GLN A 5 -12.17 32.16 6.80
N LEU A 6 -13.33 32.67 6.37
CA LEU A 6 -14.18 31.98 5.39
C LEU A 6 -13.56 31.96 4.00
N ALA A 7 -12.87 33.04 3.60
CA ALA A 7 -12.12 33.07 2.34
C ALA A 7 -10.92 32.11 2.37
N LEU A 8 -10.24 31.97 3.51
CA LEU A 8 -9.15 31.00 3.69
C LEU A 8 -9.68 29.54 3.71
N ALA A 9 -10.85 29.30 4.30
CA ALA A 9 -11.54 28.00 4.24
C ALA A 9 -12.05 27.68 2.81
N ALA A 10 -12.50 28.69 2.06
CA ALA A 10 -12.90 28.56 0.66
C ALA A 10 -11.70 28.41 -0.30
N GLN A 11 -10.52 28.94 0.04
CA GLN A 11 -9.27 28.67 -0.69
C GLN A 11 -8.79 27.21 -0.52
N GLY A 12 -9.24 26.50 0.52
CA GLY A 12 -9.07 25.05 0.66
C GLY A 12 -10.01 24.22 -0.22
N ALA A 13 -11.05 24.81 -0.80
CA ALA A 13 -12.03 24.14 -1.68
C ALA A 13 -11.55 23.99 -3.14
N GLY A 14 -10.26 24.27 -3.40
CA GLY A 14 -9.57 23.98 -4.66
C GLY A 14 -8.69 22.72 -4.61
N GLN A 15 -8.68 21.99 -3.49
CA GLN A 15 -8.11 20.64 -3.46
C GLN A 15 -9.10 19.71 -4.13
N ASP A 16 -8.69 19.18 -5.30
CA ASP A 16 -9.41 18.16 -6.03
C ASP A 16 -9.88 17.07 -5.05
N LEU A 17 -11.19 16.87 -4.95
CA LEU A 17 -11.80 15.89 -4.06
C LEU A 17 -11.25 14.48 -4.34
N MET A 18 -10.86 14.19 -5.59
CA MET A 18 -10.23 12.94 -5.98
C MET A 18 -8.79 12.79 -5.46
N GLN A 19 -8.10 13.90 -5.17
CA GLN A 19 -6.76 13.91 -4.58
C GLN A 19 -6.77 13.40 -3.13
N SER A 20 -7.81 13.75 -2.36
CA SER A 20 -8.00 13.27 -0.98
C SER A 20 -8.26 11.76 -0.91
N GLY A 21 -9.02 11.22 -1.87
CA GLY A 21 -9.26 9.78 -2.01
C GLY A 21 -7.98 9.01 -2.32
N ASN A 22 -7.17 9.52 -3.25
CA ASN A 22 -5.91 8.89 -3.63
C ASN A 22 -4.90 8.83 -2.47
N SER A 23 -4.80 9.90 -1.68
CA SER A 23 -3.97 9.93 -0.46
C SER A 23 -4.39 8.85 0.54
N THR A 24 -5.70 8.65 0.70
CA THR A 24 -6.25 7.65 1.63
C THR A 24 -5.95 6.22 1.15
N VAL A 25 -6.09 5.97 -0.15
CA VAL A 25 -5.75 4.67 -0.75
C VAL A 25 -4.24 4.39 -0.61
N LYS A 26 -3.38 5.39 -0.84
CA LYS A 26 -1.93 5.25 -0.65
C LYS A 26 -1.54 4.97 0.80
N ALA A 27 -2.17 5.61 1.77
CA ALA A 27 -1.91 5.32 3.18
C ALA A 27 -2.33 3.87 3.54
N THR A 28 -3.41 3.37 2.94
CA THR A 28 -4.00 2.07 3.30
C THR A 28 -3.40 0.87 2.53
N PHE A 29 -3.01 1.06 1.27
CA PHE A 29 -2.54 -0.02 0.40
C PHE A 29 -1.16 0.25 -0.22
N GLY A 30 -0.56 1.41 0.06
CA GLY A 30 0.78 1.74 -0.39
C GLY A 30 1.84 0.76 0.10
N LYS A 31 3.00 0.79 -0.57
CA LYS A 31 4.16 -0.07 -0.31
C LYS A 31 4.60 -0.15 1.16
N ASP A 32 4.43 0.95 1.91
CA ASP A 32 4.83 1.05 3.31
C ASP A 32 3.68 0.77 4.31
N SER A 33 2.50 0.44 3.79
CA SER A 33 1.30 0.26 4.58
C SER A 33 1.30 -1.04 5.38
N SER A 34 0.53 -1.05 6.47
CA SER A 34 0.31 -2.21 7.31
C SER A 34 -0.25 -3.41 6.53
N VAL A 35 -1.09 -3.17 5.51
CA VAL A 35 -1.63 -4.25 4.67
C VAL A 35 -0.52 -5.02 3.95
N VAL A 36 0.43 -4.30 3.34
CA VAL A 36 1.59 -4.91 2.66
C VAL A 36 2.43 -5.71 3.65
N LYS A 37 2.67 -5.17 4.85
CA LYS A 37 3.42 -5.88 5.90
C LYS A 37 2.75 -7.18 6.32
N TRP A 38 1.42 -7.19 6.47
CA TRP A 38 0.68 -8.40 6.84
C TRP A 38 0.71 -9.46 5.74
N VAL A 39 0.59 -9.05 4.47
CA VAL A 39 0.70 -9.99 3.33
C VAL A 39 2.08 -10.62 3.26
N VAL A 40 3.14 -9.81 3.40
CA VAL A 40 4.52 -10.32 3.40
C VAL A 40 4.78 -11.24 4.60
N LEU A 41 4.25 -10.92 5.77
CA LEU A 41 4.39 -11.76 6.95
C LEU A 41 3.66 -13.11 6.79
N ALA A 42 2.46 -13.10 6.20
CA ALA A 42 1.73 -14.32 5.88
C ALA A 42 2.50 -15.20 4.89
N GLU A 43 3.08 -14.61 3.84
CA GLU A 43 3.91 -15.33 2.87
C GLU A 43 5.10 -16.02 3.55
N VAL A 44 5.84 -15.32 4.41
CA VAL A 44 7.01 -15.89 5.09
C VAL A 44 6.61 -17.05 5.99
N LEU A 45 5.52 -16.92 6.74
CA LEU A 45 5.03 -17.99 7.62
C LEU A 45 4.57 -19.21 6.83
N VAL A 46 3.74 -19.02 5.80
CA VAL A 46 3.24 -20.11 4.95
C VAL A 46 4.39 -20.77 4.19
N GLY A 47 5.29 -19.96 3.61
CA GLY A 47 6.48 -20.43 2.91
C GLY A 47 7.38 -21.28 3.80
N ALA A 48 7.62 -20.85 5.05
CA ALA A 48 8.40 -21.61 6.03
C ALA A 48 7.73 -22.95 6.39
N VAL A 49 6.43 -22.96 6.68
CA VAL A 49 5.68 -24.19 7.00
C VAL A 49 5.71 -25.16 5.82
N MET A 50 5.37 -24.68 4.62
CA MET A 50 5.33 -25.50 3.42
C MET A 50 6.70 -26.01 3.02
N TYR A 51 7.76 -25.23 3.23
CA TYR A 51 9.14 -25.69 3.05
C TYR A 51 9.48 -26.80 4.03
N MET A 52 9.12 -26.67 5.32
CA MET A 52 9.38 -27.72 6.30
C MET A 52 8.69 -29.04 5.94
N MET A 53 7.45 -28.98 5.43
CA MET A 53 6.65 -30.16 5.05
C MET A 53 7.09 -30.79 3.72
N THR A 54 7.36 -29.98 2.70
CA THR A 54 7.60 -30.48 1.34
C THR A 54 9.07 -30.53 0.96
N LYS A 55 9.95 -29.85 1.71
CA LYS A 55 11.37 -29.63 1.41
C LYS A 55 11.66 -29.02 0.03
N ASN A 56 10.63 -28.45 -0.61
CA ASN A 56 10.75 -27.83 -1.92
C ASN A 56 10.97 -26.32 -1.79
N VAL A 57 12.02 -25.82 -2.46
CA VAL A 57 12.41 -24.38 -2.42
C VAL A 57 11.40 -23.46 -3.13
N LYS A 58 10.43 -24.03 -3.86
CA LYS A 58 9.44 -23.29 -4.65
C LYS A 58 8.65 -22.26 -3.83
N PHE A 59 8.40 -22.54 -2.56
CA PHE A 59 7.63 -21.65 -1.67
C PHE A 59 8.45 -20.49 -1.08
N LEU A 60 9.77 -20.48 -1.24
CA LEU A 60 10.61 -19.35 -0.81
C LEU A 60 10.73 -18.28 -1.91
N ALA A 61 10.48 -18.64 -3.17
CA ALA A 61 10.51 -17.69 -4.29
C ALA A 61 9.35 -16.68 -4.24
N GLY A 62 8.25 -17.01 -3.56
CA GLY A 62 7.07 -16.15 -3.48
C GLY A 62 7.33 -14.81 -2.79
N PHE A 63 8.25 -14.75 -1.81
CA PHE A 63 8.67 -13.47 -1.21
C PHE A 63 9.27 -12.50 -2.25
N ALA A 64 10.12 -13.00 -3.15
CA ALA A 64 10.72 -12.17 -4.20
C ALA A 64 9.67 -11.73 -5.24
N ILE A 65 8.74 -12.63 -5.60
CA ILE A 65 7.68 -12.33 -6.57
C ILE A 65 6.70 -11.29 -6.00
N ILE A 66 6.23 -11.48 -4.76
CA ILE A 66 5.27 -10.58 -4.12
C ILE A 66 5.85 -9.19 -3.90
N SER A 67 7.12 -9.09 -3.47
CA SER A 67 7.77 -7.79 -3.28
C SER A 67 7.91 -6.98 -4.57
N VAL A 68 8.32 -7.62 -5.67
CA VAL A 68 8.40 -6.97 -6.99
C VAL A 68 7.01 -6.64 -7.53
N PHE A 69 6.04 -7.54 -7.35
CA PHE A 69 4.66 -7.32 -7.78
C PHE A 69 4.03 -6.09 -7.09
N ILE A 70 4.22 -5.95 -5.77
CA ILE A 70 3.73 -4.78 -5.02
C ILE A 70 4.45 -3.50 -5.48
N ALA A 71 5.78 -3.55 -5.67
CA ALA A 71 6.54 -2.40 -6.11
C ALA A 71 6.10 -1.89 -7.50
N VAL A 72 5.93 -2.80 -8.47
CA VAL A 72 5.47 -2.44 -9.82
C VAL A 72 3.99 -2.07 -9.82
N GLY A 73 3.15 -2.81 -9.10
CA GLY A 73 1.72 -2.54 -8.98
C GLY A 73 1.43 -1.14 -8.47
N MET A 74 2.10 -0.71 -7.39
CA MET A 74 1.94 0.65 -6.86
C MET A 74 2.44 1.72 -7.84
N ALA A 75 3.55 1.44 -8.55
CA ALA A 75 4.07 2.37 -9.55
C ALA A 75 3.11 2.60 -10.72
N VAL A 76 2.35 1.58 -11.15
CA VAL A 76 1.36 1.68 -12.25
C VAL A 76 0.13 2.48 -11.83
N VAL A 77 -0.34 2.34 -10.58
CA VAL A 77 -1.50 3.10 -10.08
C VAL A 77 -1.15 4.58 -9.83
N GLY A 78 0.14 4.94 -9.84
CA GLY A 78 0.57 6.32 -9.63
C GLY A 78 0.49 6.76 -8.16
N LEU A 79 0.64 5.80 -7.23
CA LEU A 79 0.69 6.04 -5.78
C LEU A 79 2.10 5.93 -5.25
#